data_AF-A0A0D0D1F2-F1
#
_entry.id   AF-A0A0D0D1F2-F1
#
_cell.length_a   1.000
_cell.length_b   1.000
_cell.length_c   1.000
_cell.angle_alpha   90.00
_cell.angle_beta   90.00
_cell.angle_gamma   90.00
#
_symmetry.space_group_name_H-M   'P 1'
#
loop_
_entity.id
_entity.type
_entity.pdbx_description
1 polymer ?
#
loop_
_entity_poly.entity_id
_entity_poly.type
_entity_poly.pdbx_seq_one_letter_code
_entity_poly.pdbx_strand_id
1 'polypeptide(L)'
;TLISPSNFQIWKLWITAKLWREKVLGVALGTDTCLITSLSIPGTTITVPRAHGIIQDSISDALLLKTEMHTTSKDLLDALLSIHQVSSLAFTFYIFQQLFNSAWSGGSAISEHIVSLCTLKARLAGMKFMIDTRLLAFVLLNSLPKTPEWNMFTSSIINTVKDSKLTFDAVETRITSEEVHLNPSRS
;
A
#
# COMPACT_ATOMS: atom_id res chain seq x y z
N THR A 1 -18.45 5.37 -0.20
CA THR A 1 -17.89 4.19 0.50
C THR A 1 -16.38 4.29 0.46
N LEU A 2 -15.74 4.61 1.58
CA LEU A 2 -14.45 5.33 1.60
C LEU A 2 -13.32 4.48 2.18
N ILE A 3 -12.96 3.35 1.57
CA ILE A 3 -11.81 2.55 2.08
C ILE A 3 -11.00 1.95 0.91
N SER A 4 -10.20 2.80 0.27
CA SER A 4 -8.90 2.38 -0.24
C SER A 4 -7.86 2.45 0.90
N PRO A 5 -6.66 1.87 0.74
CA PRO A 5 -5.58 1.99 1.74
C PRO A 5 -5.23 3.45 2.11
N SER A 6 -5.40 4.41 1.19
CA SER A 6 -5.20 5.83 1.47
C SER A 6 -6.35 6.47 2.25
N ASN A 7 -7.56 5.91 2.17
CA ASN A 7 -8.75 6.46 2.80
C ASN A 7 -8.93 6.05 4.26
N PHE A 8 -8.39 4.89 4.68
CA PHE A 8 -8.49 4.45 6.08
C PHE A 8 -7.80 5.41 7.07
N GLN A 9 -6.66 6.00 6.69
CA GLN A 9 -5.97 6.98 7.53
C GLN A 9 -6.80 8.27 7.70
N ILE A 10 -7.46 8.72 6.63
CA ILE A 10 -8.36 9.87 6.66
C ILE A 10 -9.58 9.56 7.54
N TRP A 11 -10.18 8.39 7.34
CA TRP A 11 -11.28 7.90 8.18
C TRP A 11 -10.88 7.86 9.66
N LYS A 12 -9.69 7.33 9.99
CA LYS A 12 -9.17 7.27 11.35
C LYS A 12 -9.08 8.66 11.99
N LEU A 13 -8.63 9.67 11.25
CA LEU A 13 -8.58 11.05 11.73
C LEU A 13 -10.00 11.60 11.99
N TRP A 14 -10.93 11.38 11.06
CA TRP A 14 -12.31 11.85 11.18
C TRP A 14 -13.04 11.21 12.36
N ILE A 15 -12.93 9.89 12.50
CA ILE A 15 -13.61 9.17 13.58
C ILE A 15 -13.01 9.52 14.95
N THR A 16 -11.69 9.70 15.03
CA THR A 16 -11.02 10.15 16.27
C THR A 16 -11.54 11.54 16.69
N ALA A 17 -11.64 12.48 15.74
CA ALA A 17 -12.16 13.82 16.02
C ALA A 17 -13.64 13.79 16.44
N LYS A 18 -14.46 12.93 15.83
CA LYS A 18 -15.88 12.75 16.19
C LYS A 18 -16.03 12.17 17.59
N LEU A 19 -15.31 11.10 17.92
CA LEU A 19 -15.33 10.48 19.24
C LEU A 19 -14.85 11.43 20.34
N TRP A 20 -13.85 12.26 20.04
CA TRP A 20 -13.37 13.30 20.96
C TRP A 20 -14.44 14.36 21.24
N ARG A 21 -15.07 14.89 20.19
CA ARG A 21 -16.16 15.87 20.31
C ARG A 21 -17.34 15.34 21.13
N GLU A 22 -17.63 14.05 20.97
CA GLU A 22 -18.73 13.37 21.68
C GLU A 22 -18.35 12.87 23.08
N LYS A 23 -17.12 13.15 23.55
CA LYS A 23 -16.60 12.76 24.88
C LYS A 23 -16.63 11.24 25.14
N VAL A 24 -16.50 10.44 24.08
CA VAL A 24 -16.50 8.96 24.17
C VAL A 24 -15.21 8.34 23.61
N LEU A 25 -14.17 9.15 23.38
CA LEU A 25 -12.89 8.67 22.87
C LEU A 25 -12.22 7.67 23.82
N GLY A 26 -12.24 7.91 25.13
CA GLY A 26 -11.59 7.01 26.08
C GLY A 26 -12.28 5.65 26.19
N VAL A 27 -13.60 5.57 25.91
CA VAL A 27 -14.35 4.32 25.77
C VAL A 27 -13.94 3.55 24.52
N ALA A 28 -13.74 4.24 23.39
CA ALA A 28 -13.27 3.62 22.15
C ALA A 28 -11.81 3.12 22.24
N LEU A 29 -10.96 3.81 23.00
CA LEU A 29 -9.57 3.40 23.24
C LEU A 29 -9.41 2.37 24.36
N GLY A 30 -10.46 2.19 25.18
CA GLY A 30 -10.43 1.35 26.38
C GLY A 30 -9.61 1.95 27.53
N THR A 31 -9.37 3.26 27.53
CA THR A 31 -8.74 3.97 28.65
C THR A 31 -9.74 4.30 29.76
N ASP A 32 -11.02 4.41 29.39
CA ASP A 32 -12.11 4.60 30.33
C ASP A 32 -12.74 3.24 30.64
N THR A 33 -12.53 2.73 31.84
CA THR A 33 -13.25 1.55 32.30
C THR A 33 -14.71 1.94 32.49
N CYS A 34 -15.60 1.38 31.67
CA CYS A 34 -17.02 1.40 31.99
C CYS A 34 -17.18 0.61 33.29
N LEU A 35 -17.34 1.30 34.42
CA LEU A 35 -17.82 0.68 35.65
C LEU A 35 -19.22 0.14 35.33
N ILE A 36 -19.31 -1.17 35.05
CA ILE A 36 -20.58 -1.90 35.16
C ILE A 36 -20.82 -2.07 36.66
N THR A 37 -21.07 -0.96 37.36
CA THR A 37 -21.63 -1.01 38.70
C THR A 37 -23.09 -1.34 38.50
N SER A 38 -23.48 -2.53 38.95
CA SER A 38 -24.86 -2.92 39.19
C SER A 38 -25.46 -2.04 40.29
N LEU A 39 -25.66 -0.75 40.03
CA LEU A 39 -26.52 0.10 40.83
C LEU A 39 -26.89 1.35 40.02
N SER A 40 -28.18 1.43 39.73
CA SER A 40 -28.93 2.50 39.09
C SER A 40 -28.35 3.91 39.28
N ILE A 41 -27.66 4.44 38.26
CA ILE A 41 -27.49 5.89 38.04
C ILE A 41 -27.93 6.20 36.59
N PRO A 42 -28.88 7.12 36.34
CA PRO A 42 -29.45 7.34 35.00
C PRO A 42 -28.53 8.00 33.96
N GLY A 43 -27.23 8.16 34.22
CA GLY A 43 -26.32 8.96 33.39
C GLY A 43 -25.16 8.22 32.72
N THR A 44 -24.79 7.02 33.21
CA THR A 44 -23.49 6.41 32.89
C THR A 44 -23.58 5.21 31.93
N THR A 45 -24.77 4.68 31.68
CA THR A 45 -25.02 3.49 30.83
C THR A 45 -25.02 3.78 29.31
N ILE A 46 -24.91 5.06 28.91
CA ILE A 46 -25.16 5.51 27.53
C ILE A 46 -23.86 5.65 26.71
N THR A 47 -22.68 5.57 27.33
CA THR A 47 -21.41 5.92 26.68
C THR A 47 -20.83 4.79 25.80
N VAL A 48 -20.96 3.52 26.22
CA VAL A 48 -20.49 2.35 25.44
C VAL A 48 -21.30 2.13 24.17
N PRO A 49 -22.65 2.12 24.19
CA PRO A 49 -23.44 2.01 22.96
C PRO A 49 -23.17 3.16 21.99
N ARG A 50 -22.87 4.35 22.52
CA ARG A 50 -22.67 5.56 21.72
C ARG A 50 -21.36 5.56 20.94
N ALA A 51 -20.23 5.22 21.56
CA ALA A 51 -18.96 5.07 20.84
C ALA A 51 -19.06 3.99 19.76
N HIS A 52 -19.72 2.88 20.08
CA HIS A 52 -19.87 1.75 19.17
C HIS A 52 -20.69 2.13 17.94
N GLY A 53 -21.86 2.76 18.14
CA GLY A 53 -22.71 3.25 17.06
C GLY A 53 -22.02 4.29 16.18
N ILE A 54 -21.27 5.24 16.78
CA ILE A 54 -20.51 6.24 16.00
C ILE A 54 -19.52 5.59 15.04
N ILE A 55 -18.85 4.51 15.47
CA ILE A 55 -17.90 3.77 14.64
C ILE A 55 -18.66 3.00 13.54
N GLN A 56 -19.73 2.27 13.88
CA GLN A 56 -20.55 1.51 12.93
C GLN A 56 -21.14 2.40 11.83
N ASP A 57 -21.70 3.57 12.19
CA ASP A 57 -22.29 4.54 11.25
C ASP A 57 -21.27 5.12 10.26
N SER A 58 -19.97 4.97 10.56
CA SER A 58 -18.88 5.55 9.77
C SER A 58 -18.20 4.57 8.82
N ILE A 59 -18.54 3.28 8.89
CA ILE A 59 -17.95 2.21 8.07
C ILE A 59 -18.97 1.70 7.05
N SER A 60 -18.51 0.95 6.04
CA SER A 60 -19.40 0.37 5.03
C SER A 60 -20.08 -0.89 5.53
N ASP A 61 -21.24 -1.23 4.94
CA ASP A 61 -21.96 -2.48 5.22
C ASP A 61 -21.07 -3.73 5.12
N ALA A 62 -20.15 -3.74 4.14
CA ALA A 62 -19.20 -4.84 3.96
C ALA A 62 -18.21 -4.99 5.14
N LEU A 63 -17.82 -3.89 5.78
CA LEU A 63 -17.00 -3.95 6.99
C LEU A 63 -17.85 -4.25 8.22
N LEU A 64 -19.06 -3.69 8.29
CA LEU A 64 -20.01 -3.97 9.36
C LEU A 64 -20.25 -5.47 9.51
N LEU A 65 -20.52 -6.15 8.39
CA LEU A 65 -20.67 -7.61 8.34
C LEU A 65 -19.41 -8.37 8.79
N LYS A 66 -18.21 -7.86 8.47
CA LYS A 66 -16.95 -8.49 8.90
C LYS A 66 -16.64 -8.29 10.39
N THR A 67 -17.26 -7.30 11.02
CA THR A 67 -17.02 -6.94 12.42
C THR A 67 -18.22 -7.18 13.33
N GLU A 68 -19.26 -7.88 12.85
CA GLU A 68 -20.53 -8.10 13.56
C GLU A 68 -20.36 -8.67 14.97
N MET A 69 -19.38 -9.56 15.15
CA MET A 69 -19.14 -10.25 16.42
C MET A 69 -18.50 -9.36 17.51
N HIS A 70 -18.02 -8.17 17.16
CA HIS A 70 -17.37 -7.28 18.12
C HIS A 70 -18.40 -6.38 18.77
N THR A 71 -18.65 -6.56 20.06
CA THR A 71 -19.70 -5.85 20.81
C THR A 71 -19.18 -4.61 21.57
N THR A 72 -17.87 -4.50 21.76
CA THR A 72 -17.26 -3.33 22.39
C THR A 72 -16.70 -2.37 21.34
N SER A 73 -16.63 -1.07 21.68
CA SER A 73 -16.06 -0.06 20.78
C SER A 73 -14.58 -0.29 20.50
N LYS A 74 -13.84 -0.80 21.50
CA LYS A 74 -12.42 -1.12 21.41
C LYS A 74 -12.20 -2.30 20.47
N ASP A 75 -12.91 -3.42 20.68
CA ASP A 75 -12.75 -4.61 19.86
C ASP A 75 -13.13 -4.33 18.40
N LEU A 76 -14.18 -3.52 18.17
CA LEU A 76 -14.55 -3.08 16.83
C LEU A 76 -13.43 -2.25 16.17
N LEU A 77 -12.85 -1.30 16.88
CA LEU A 77 -11.75 -0.48 16.36
C LEU A 77 -10.49 -1.33 16.07
N ASP A 78 -10.14 -2.24 16.96
CA ASP A 78 -9.00 -3.15 16.81
C ASP A 78 -9.22 -4.13 15.64
N ALA A 79 -10.44 -4.63 15.45
CA ALA A 79 -10.80 -5.45 14.29
C ALA A 79 -10.67 -4.68 12.96
N LEU A 80 -11.16 -3.43 12.91
CA LEU A 80 -11.02 -2.57 11.73
C LEU A 80 -9.55 -2.28 11.41
N LEU A 81 -8.72 -2.03 12.43
CA LEU A 81 -7.28 -1.88 12.29
C LEU A 81 -6.63 -3.15 11.73
N SER A 82 -7.01 -4.31 12.25
CA SER A 82 -6.52 -5.61 11.78
C SER A 82 -6.89 -5.85 10.32
N ILE A 83 -8.15 -5.63 9.93
CA ILE A 83 -8.61 -5.76 8.54
C ILE A 83 -7.82 -4.85 7.59
N HIS A 84 -7.60 -3.60 7.99
CA HIS A 84 -6.80 -2.67 7.20
C HIS A 84 -5.35 -3.15 7.06
N GLN A 85 -4.72 -3.61 8.15
CA GLN A 85 -3.36 -4.14 8.11
C GLN A 85 -3.25 -5.34 7.16
N VAL A 86 -4.15 -6.33 7.29
CA VAL A 86 -4.19 -7.50 6.40
C VAL A 86 -4.38 -7.09 4.94
N SER A 87 -5.29 -6.15 4.68
CA SER A 87 -5.55 -5.63 3.33
C SER A 87 -4.32 -4.88 2.78
N SER A 88 -3.61 -4.13 3.62
CA SER A 88 -2.38 -3.42 3.23
C SER A 88 -1.24 -4.38 2.90
N LEU A 89 -1.11 -5.49 3.63
CA LEU A 89 -0.12 -6.53 3.35
C LEU A 89 -0.43 -7.23 2.02
N ALA A 90 -1.67 -7.67 1.81
CA ALA A 90 -2.10 -8.31 0.58
C ALA A 90 -1.91 -7.38 -0.64
N PHE A 91 -2.25 -6.11 -0.49
CA PHE A 91 -2.06 -5.12 -1.54
C PHE A 91 -0.58 -4.82 -1.83
N THR A 92 0.25 -4.74 -0.79
CA THR A 92 1.70 -4.61 -0.93
C THR A 92 2.27 -5.79 -1.70
N PHE A 93 1.89 -7.02 -1.33
CA PHE A 93 2.29 -8.24 -2.03
C PHE A 93 1.87 -8.22 -3.50
N TYR A 94 0.64 -7.79 -3.80
CA TYR A 94 0.17 -7.65 -5.18
C TYR A 94 0.99 -6.64 -5.99
N ILE A 95 1.47 -5.54 -5.39
CA ILE A 95 2.36 -4.60 -6.08
C ILE A 95 3.73 -5.25 -6.32
N PHE A 96 4.27 -6.01 -5.37
CA PHE A 96 5.51 -6.78 -5.58
C PHE A 96 5.37 -7.79 -6.72
N GLN A 97 4.24 -8.49 -6.81
CA GLN A 97 3.98 -9.40 -7.92
C GLN A 97 3.97 -8.67 -9.26
N GLN A 98 3.30 -7.52 -9.36
CA GLN A 98 3.33 -6.70 -10.58
C GLN A 98 4.74 -6.24 -10.91
N LEU A 99 5.52 -5.85 -9.91
CA LEU A 99 6.90 -5.39 -10.09
C LEU A 99 7.79 -6.51 -10.66
N PHE A 100 7.78 -7.69 -10.03
CA PHE A 100 8.64 -8.81 -10.42
C PHE A 100 8.20 -9.53 -11.70
N ASN A 101 6.90 -9.55 -11.98
CA ASN A 101 6.35 -10.17 -13.19
C ASN A 101 6.24 -9.17 -14.36
N SER A 102 6.73 -7.94 -14.17
CA SER A 102 6.69 -6.93 -15.22
C SER A 102 7.58 -7.36 -16.40
N ALA A 103 7.02 -7.30 -17.60
CA ALA A 103 7.70 -7.65 -18.84
C ALA A 103 7.40 -6.59 -19.90
N TRP A 104 8.44 -6.06 -20.52
CA TRP A 104 8.35 -5.19 -21.67
C TRP A 104 8.46 -6.02 -22.94
N SER A 105 7.46 -5.91 -23.81
CA SER A 105 7.41 -6.67 -25.06
C SER A 105 8.20 -6.04 -26.20
N GLY A 106 8.72 -4.82 -26.02
CA GLY A 106 9.24 -4.02 -27.13
C GLY A 106 8.13 -3.45 -28.04
N GLY A 107 6.86 -3.56 -27.67
CA GLY A 107 5.74 -3.05 -28.47
C GLY A 107 5.50 -1.54 -28.33
N SER A 108 5.75 -1.00 -27.15
CA SER A 108 5.70 0.44 -26.81
C SER A 108 7.10 0.99 -26.52
N ALA A 109 7.24 2.30 -26.35
CA ALA A 109 8.50 2.92 -25.94
C ALA A 109 8.95 2.44 -24.56
N ILE A 110 10.26 2.23 -24.35
CA ILE A 110 10.77 1.78 -23.04
C ILE A 110 10.45 2.77 -21.92
N SER A 111 10.39 4.07 -22.23
CA SER A 111 10.10 5.12 -21.25
C SER A 111 8.75 4.91 -20.57
N GLU A 112 7.73 4.42 -21.30
CA GLU A 112 6.42 4.11 -20.72
C GLU A 112 6.51 2.96 -19.71
N HIS A 113 7.30 1.94 -20.03
CA HIS A 113 7.54 0.81 -19.13
C HIS A 113 8.32 1.21 -17.88
N ILE A 114 9.34 2.06 -18.05
CA ILE A 114 10.13 2.64 -16.95
C ILE A 114 9.23 3.46 -16.02
N VAL A 115 8.36 4.32 -16.58
CA VAL A 115 7.38 5.10 -15.80
C VAL A 115 6.43 4.18 -15.03
N SER A 116 6.00 3.07 -15.62
CA SER A 116 5.17 2.05 -14.93
C SER A 116 5.90 1.45 -13.72
N LEU A 117 7.16 1.04 -13.87
CA LEU A 117 7.98 0.52 -12.77
C LEU A 117 8.20 1.58 -11.67
N CYS A 118 8.49 2.84 -12.05
CA CYS A 118 8.62 3.96 -11.13
C CYS A 118 7.32 4.23 -10.36
N THR A 119 6.16 4.08 -11.01
CA THR A 119 4.84 4.21 -10.38
C THR A 119 4.62 3.12 -9.34
N LEU A 120 4.98 1.86 -9.64
CA LEU A 120 4.93 0.76 -8.67
C LEU A 120 5.85 1.00 -7.47
N LYS A 121 7.09 1.46 -7.72
CA LYS A 121 8.02 1.87 -6.65
C LYS A 121 7.44 3.00 -5.79
N ALA A 122 6.86 4.03 -6.38
CA ALA A 122 6.25 5.15 -5.64
C ALA A 122 5.08 4.68 -4.77
N ARG A 123 4.26 3.74 -5.27
CA ARG A 123 3.17 3.13 -4.49
C ARG A 123 3.70 2.35 -3.29
N LEU A 124 4.76 1.54 -3.46
CA LEU A 124 5.42 0.84 -2.36
C LEU A 124 6.02 1.82 -1.35
N ALA A 125 6.62 2.92 -1.83
CA ALA A 125 7.16 3.96 -0.97
C ALA A 125 6.08 4.63 -0.10
N GLY A 126 4.90 4.91 -0.67
CA GLY A 126 3.75 5.38 0.09
C GLY A 126 3.28 4.42 1.20
N MET A 127 3.63 3.14 1.08
CA MET A 127 3.36 2.09 2.06
C MET A 127 4.55 1.81 3.00
N LYS A 128 5.57 2.66 2.96
CA LYS A 128 6.83 2.55 3.73
C LYS A 128 7.69 1.34 3.33
N PHE A 129 7.46 0.76 2.15
CA PHE A 129 8.33 -0.25 1.56
C PHE A 129 9.31 0.44 0.60
N MET A 130 10.54 0.62 1.07
CA MET A 130 11.63 1.15 0.25
C MET A 130 12.20 0.05 -0.64
N ILE A 131 12.21 0.30 -1.94
CA ILE A 131 12.86 -0.59 -2.91
C ILE A 131 14.26 -0.09 -3.18
N ASP A 132 15.21 -0.96 -2.90
CA ASP A 132 16.61 -0.73 -3.23
C ASP A 132 16.78 -0.47 -4.74
N THR A 133 17.63 0.50 -5.06
CA THR A 133 17.81 0.96 -6.44
C THR A 133 18.47 -0.10 -7.33
N ARG A 134 19.32 -0.96 -6.76
CA ARG A 134 19.94 -2.08 -7.47
C ARG A 134 18.92 -3.19 -7.72
N LEU A 135 18.05 -3.49 -6.74
CA LEU A 135 16.94 -4.42 -6.97
C LEU A 135 16.03 -3.97 -8.11
N LEU A 136 15.68 -2.68 -8.15
CA LEU A 136 14.87 -2.15 -9.25
C LEU A 136 15.61 -2.21 -10.60
N ALA A 137 16.94 -2.02 -10.60
CA ALA A 137 17.76 -2.19 -11.79
C ALA A 137 17.71 -3.64 -12.32
N PHE A 138 17.77 -4.64 -11.44
CA PHE A 138 17.61 -6.04 -11.83
C PHE A 138 16.20 -6.35 -12.35
N VAL A 139 15.17 -5.77 -11.74
CA VAL A 139 13.79 -5.90 -12.25
C VAL A 139 13.69 -5.34 -13.67
N LEU A 140 14.25 -4.16 -13.91
CA LEU A 140 14.23 -3.54 -15.24
C LEU A 140 14.98 -4.41 -16.27
N LEU A 141 16.18 -4.88 -15.96
CA LEU A 141 16.93 -5.81 -16.83
C LEU A 141 16.17 -7.11 -17.09
N ASN A 142 15.56 -7.69 -16.05
CA ASN A 142 14.81 -8.93 -16.19
C ASN A 142 13.53 -8.76 -17.02
N SER A 143 12.95 -7.55 -17.02
CA SER A 143 11.74 -7.24 -17.77
C SER A 143 11.96 -7.10 -19.28
N LEU A 144 13.21 -7.02 -19.74
CA LEU A 144 13.53 -6.88 -21.16
C LEU A 144 13.12 -8.13 -21.98
N PRO A 145 12.78 -7.95 -23.28
CA PRO A 145 12.51 -9.05 -24.20
C PRO A 145 13.61 -10.10 -24.19
N LYS A 146 13.26 -11.38 -24.29
CA LYS A 146 14.24 -12.48 -24.34
C LYS A 146 14.79 -12.74 -25.74
N THR A 147 14.95 -11.68 -26.54
CA THR A 147 15.57 -11.76 -27.87
C THR A 147 17.10 -11.80 -27.76
N PRO A 148 17.83 -12.28 -28.77
CA PRO A 148 19.28 -12.34 -28.74
C PRO A 148 19.95 -10.99 -28.45
N GLU A 149 19.43 -9.90 -29.01
CA GLU A 149 19.96 -8.54 -28.86
C GLU A 149 19.88 -8.07 -27.40
N TRP A 150 18.70 -8.17 -26.79
CA TRP A 150 18.46 -7.76 -25.41
C TRP A 150 19.13 -8.68 -24.37
N ASN A 151 19.25 -9.97 -24.68
CA ASN A 151 20.03 -10.90 -23.85
C ASN A 151 21.52 -10.54 -23.87
N MET A 152 22.08 -10.24 -25.05
CA MET A 152 23.48 -9.80 -25.19
C MET A 152 23.72 -8.47 -24.48
N PHE A 153 22.81 -7.50 -24.62
CA PHE A 153 22.84 -6.25 -23.86
C PHE A 153 22.86 -6.52 -22.35
N THR A 154 21.95 -7.35 -21.85
CA THR A 154 21.87 -7.68 -20.41
C THR A 154 23.17 -8.31 -19.92
N SER A 155 23.74 -9.27 -20.65
CA SER A 155 25.04 -9.87 -20.31
C SER A 155 26.17 -8.84 -20.30
N SER A 156 26.19 -7.91 -21.26
CA SER A 156 27.18 -6.83 -21.31
C SER A 156 27.11 -5.94 -20.06
N ILE A 157 25.92 -5.54 -19.63
CA ILE A 157 25.73 -4.76 -18.40
C ILE A 157 26.26 -5.51 -17.18
N ILE A 158 25.84 -6.77 -17.00
CA ILE A 158 26.19 -7.57 -15.82
C ILE A 158 27.70 -7.83 -15.74
N ASN A 159 28.37 -8.05 -16.87
CA ASN A 159 29.80 -8.36 -16.89
C ASN A 159 30.71 -7.13 -16.82
N THR A 160 30.22 -5.94 -17.18
CA THR A 160 31.06 -4.72 -17.26
C THR A 160 30.83 -3.74 -16.12
N VAL A 161 29.64 -3.72 -15.51
CA VAL A 161 29.31 -2.78 -14.44
C VAL A 161 29.88 -3.28 -13.12
N LYS A 162 30.69 -2.44 -12.46
CA LYS A 162 31.11 -2.68 -11.08
C LYS A 162 29.89 -2.76 -10.18
N ASP A 163 29.87 -3.72 -9.26
CA ASP A 163 28.72 -3.97 -8.37
C ASP A 163 28.24 -2.70 -7.63
N SER A 164 29.18 -1.87 -7.15
CA SER A 164 28.86 -0.61 -6.47
C SER A 164 28.24 0.48 -7.34
N LYS A 165 28.25 0.32 -8.67
CA LYS A 165 27.74 1.29 -9.64
C LYS A 165 26.43 0.88 -10.30
N LEU A 166 25.96 -0.35 -10.07
CA LEU A 166 24.69 -0.81 -10.65
C LEU A 166 23.52 -0.17 -9.91
N THR A 167 22.95 0.85 -10.53
CA THR A 167 21.78 1.59 -10.05
C THR A 167 20.72 1.64 -11.14
N PHE A 168 19.47 1.92 -10.75
CA PHE A 168 18.35 2.02 -11.69
C PHE A 168 18.62 3.06 -12.77
N ASP A 169 19.01 4.27 -12.39
CA ASP A 169 19.26 5.40 -13.30
C ASP A 169 20.37 5.07 -14.32
N ALA A 170 21.41 4.35 -13.88
CA ALA A 170 22.49 3.90 -14.75
C ALA A 170 22.02 2.87 -15.79
N VAL A 171 21.10 1.98 -15.42
CA VAL A 171 20.51 1.00 -16.33
C VAL A 171 19.51 1.65 -17.28
N GLU A 172 18.64 2.53 -16.77
CA GLU A 172 17.71 3.34 -17.55
C GLU A 172 18.44 4.08 -18.68
N THR A 173 19.48 4.84 -18.35
CA THR A 173 20.27 5.61 -19.32
C THR A 173 20.80 4.72 -20.46
N ARG A 174 21.31 3.53 -20.12
CA ARG A 174 21.89 2.60 -21.10
C ARG A 174 20.82 1.92 -21.94
N ILE A 175 19.69 1.53 -21.35
CA ILE A 175 18.59 0.89 -22.08
C ILE A 175 17.97 1.88 -23.06
N THR A 176 17.77 3.14 -22.66
CA THR A 176 17.24 4.16 -23.58
C THR A 176 18.18 4.37 -24.77
N SER A 177 19.49 4.40 -24.55
CA SER A 177 20.47 4.47 -25.64
C SER A 177 20.42 3.24 -26.56
N GLU A 178 20.24 2.04 -26.00
CA GLU A 178 20.16 0.80 -26.77
C GLU A 178 18.86 0.71 -27.57
N GLU A 179 17.73 1.14 -27.00
CA GLU A 179 16.44 1.16 -27.70
C GLU A 179 16.51 2.07 -28.94
N VAL A 180 17.11 3.25 -28.82
CA VAL A 180 17.31 4.18 -29.96
C VAL A 180 18.17 3.53 -31.04
N HIS A 181 19.21 2.79 -30.66
CA HIS A 181 20.07 2.06 -31.59
C HIS A 181 19.33 0.94 -32.32
N LEU A 182 18.51 0.16 -31.62
CA LEU A 182 17.76 -0.97 -32.19
C LEU A 182 16.49 -0.54 -32.95
N ASN A 183 15.87 0.57 -32.55
CA ASN A 183 14.59 1.05 -33.08
C ASN A 183 14.60 2.57 -33.36
N PRO A 184 15.40 3.06 -34.32
CA PRO A 184 15.57 4.48 -34.59
C PRO A 184 14.29 5.19 -35.09
N SER A 185 13.26 4.44 -35.51
CA SER A 185 11.97 4.98 -35.93
C SER A 185 11.03 5.33 -34.75
N ARG A 186 11.41 4.98 -33.52
CA ARG A 186 10.63 5.25 -32.29
C ARG A 186 11.28 6.25 -31.34
N SER A 187 12.47 6.77 -31.68
CA SER A 187 13.21 7.76 -30.90
C SER A 187 12.76 9.19 -31.15
#